data_AF-A0A9R0I1K6-F1
#
_entry.id   AF-A0A9R0I1K6-F1
#
_cell.length_a   1.000
_cell.length_b   1.000
_cell.length_c   1.000
_cell.angle_alpha   90.00
_cell.angle_beta   90.00
_cell.angle_gamma   90.00
#
_symmetry.space_group_name_H-M   'P 1'
#
loop_
_entity.id
_entity.type
_entity.pdbx_description
1 polymer ?
#
loop_
_entity_poly.entity_id
_entity_poly.type
_entity_poly.pdbx_seq_one_letter_code
_entity_poly.pdbx_strand_id
1 'polypeptide(L)'
;MLYTDSDAMWCKVFPSTLLGVAASWYKGIEAHSVYSFRQLQAPFLSRFVSKQKRKKSSGELMSFAQRDREPLRDYLTRFNNESITIPNLQQEVAVLALMRGMQECEFKKYLSRKSYTNLGDVLHKANEYIRGDEMMKISNVVVATGGNVG
;
A
#
# COMPACT_ATOMS: atom_id res chain seq x y z
N MET A 1 -40.92 21.68 -2.44
CA MET A 1 -39.63 21.00 -2.73
C MET A 1 -38.60 21.46 -1.70
N LEU A 2 -38.23 20.63 -0.73
CA LEU A 2 -37.35 20.98 0.40
C LEU A 2 -35.85 20.74 0.11
N TYR A 3 -35.41 20.90 -1.14
CA TYR A 3 -34.01 20.69 -1.51
C TYR A 3 -33.14 21.96 -1.36
N THR A 4 -33.76 23.11 -1.10
CA THR A 4 -33.10 24.42 -1.06
C THR A 4 -32.47 24.76 0.30
N ASP A 5 -33.03 24.24 1.40
CA ASP A 5 -32.56 24.61 2.74
C ASP A 5 -31.20 24.02 3.08
N SER A 6 -30.93 22.79 2.65
CA SER A 6 -29.62 22.15 2.88
C SER A 6 -28.52 22.86 2.10
N ASP A 7 -28.67 23.01 0.78
CA ASP A 7 -27.62 23.58 -0.07
C ASP A 7 -27.34 25.05 0.25
N ALA A 8 -28.39 25.88 0.46
CA ALA A 8 -28.21 27.28 0.84
C ALA A 8 -27.58 27.44 2.23
N MET A 9 -27.92 26.56 3.18
CA MET A 9 -27.28 26.52 4.49
C MET A 9 -25.80 26.15 4.36
N TRP A 10 -25.47 25.09 3.63
CA TRP A 10 -24.09 24.67 3.43
C TRP A 10 -23.24 25.73 2.72
N CYS A 11 -23.78 26.43 1.73
CA CYS A 11 -23.09 27.56 1.09
C CYS A 11 -22.75 28.71 2.07
N LYS A 12 -23.61 28.96 3.07
CA LYS A 12 -23.40 30.00 4.09
C LYS A 12 -22.46 29.55 5.20
N VAL A 13 -22.51 28.28 5.59
CA VAL A 13 -21.70 27.73 6.68
C VAL A 13 -20.29 27.40 6.19
N PHE A 14 -20.13 26.89 4.98
CA PHE A 14 -18.83 26.46 4.47
C PHE A 14 -17.69 27.49 4.61
N PRO A 15 -17.89 28.79 4.30
CA PRO A 15 -16.84 29.80 4.40
C PRO A 15 -16.32 29.99 5.83
N SER A 16 -17.18 29.79 6.85
CA SER A 16 -16.77 29.92 8.26
C SER A 16 -15.89 28.76 8.74
N THR A 17 -15.89 27.65 8.01
CA THR A 17 -15.03 26.48 8.31
C THR A 17 -13.63 26.59 7.69
N LEU A 18 -13.40 27.57 6.80
CA LEU A 18 -12.15 27.72 6.08
C LEU A 18 -11.16 28.60 6.86
N LEU A 19 -9.89 28.20 6.87
CA LEU A 19 -8.79 28.95 7.49
C LEU A 19 -7.62 29.12 6.50
N GLY A 20 -6.80 30.15 6.73
CA GLY A 20 -5.56 30.39 5.99
C GLY A 20 -5.76 30.42 4.46
N VAL A 21 -4.96 29.62 3.74
CA VAL A 21 -4.95 29.57 2.27
C VAL A 21 -6.32 29.19 1.69
N ALA A 22 -7.10 28.36 2.38
CA ALA A 22 -8.44 27.99 1.94
C ALA A 22 -9.43 29.15 2.04
N ALA A 23 -9.34 29.96 3.10
CA ALA A 23 -10.16 31.17 3.23
C ALA A 23 -9.80 32.21 2.16
N SER A 24 -8.50 32.40 1.87
CA SER A 24 -8.05 33.30 0.79
C SER A 24 -8.50 32.83 -0.59
N TRP A 25 -8.52 31.53 -0.84
CA TRP A 25 -9.06 30.97 -2.08
C TRP A 25 -10.56 31.25 -2.22
N TYR A 26 -11.35 31.05 -1.17
CA TYR A 26 -12.79 31.31 -1.21
C TYR A 26 -13.10 32.78 -1.51
N LYS A 27 -12.33 33.72 -0.96
CA LYS A 27 -12.45 35.16 -1.25
C LYS A 27 -12.18 35.53 -2.71
N GLY A 28 -11.46 34.67 -3.45
CA GLY A 28 -11.19 34.86 -4.87
C GLY A 28 -12.29 34.33 -5.81
N ILE A 29 -13.35 33.73 -5.28
CA ILE A 29 -14.50 33.27 -6.07
C ILE A 29 -15.34 34.48 -6.47
N GLU A 30 -15.72 34.58 -7.75
CA GLU A 30 -16.55 35.68 -8.24
C GLU A 30 -17.92 35.72 -7.55
N ALA A 31 -18.34 36.92 -7.17
CA ALA A 31 -19.67 37.12 -6.60
C ALA A 31 -20.76 36.68 -7.59
N HIS A 32 -21.83 36.05 -7.09
CA HIS A 32 -22.95 35.53 -7.90
C HIS A 32 -22.61 34.36 -8.83
N SER A 33 -21.47 33.68 -8.64
CA SER A 33 -21.09 32.49 -9.42
C SER A 33 -21.51 31.15 -8.79
N VAL A 34 -21.98 31.15 -7.53
CA VAL A 34 -22.26 29.94 -6.74
C VAL A 34 -23.75 29.87 -6.38
N TYR A 35 -24.40 28.79 -6.80
CA TYR A 35 -25.83 28.53 -6.61
C TYR A 35 -26.11 27.24 -5.83
N SER A 36 -25.08 26.45 -5.53
CA SER A 36 -25.19 25.16 -4.83
C SER A 36 -23.90 24.84 -4.07
N PHE A 37 -24.01 24.00 -3.03
CA PHE A 37 -22.82 23.62 -2.26
C PHE A 37 -21.84 22.79 -3.12
N ARG A 38 -22.34 22.00 -4.07
CA ARG A 38 -21.51 21.25 -5.02
C ARG A 38 -20.57 22.15 -5.83
N GLN A 39 -20.99 23.36 -6.19
CA GLN A 39 -20.17 24.32 -6.92
C GLN A 39 -19.01 24.88 -6.07
N LEU A 40 -19.11 24.83 -4.74
CA LEU A 40 -18.00 25.13 -3.83
C LEU A 40 -17.13 23.89 -3.58
N GLN A 41 -17.79 22.75 -3.36
CA GLN A 41 -17.14 21.50 -2.99
C GLN A 41 -16.19 20.99 -4.08
N ALA A 42 -16.60 20.98 -5.36
CA ALA A 42 -15.79 20.39 -6.41
C ALA A 42 -14.45 21.14 -6.65
N PRO A 43 -14.42 22.48 -6.75
CA PRO A 43 -13.18 23.24 -6.80
C PRO A 43 -12.36 23.16 -5.51
N PHE A 44 -13.00 23.20 -4.33
CA PHE A 44 -12.30 23.06 -3.06
C PHE A 44 -11.59 21.71 -2.97
N LEU A 45 -12.30 20.62 -3.27
CA LEU A 45 -11.71 19.29 -3.31
C LEU A 45 -10.59 19.23 -4.35
N SER A 46 -10.78 19.75 -5.56
CA SER A 46 -9.72 19.78 -6.58
C SER A 46 -8.46 20.51 -6.11
N ARG A 47 -8.63 21.63 -5.40
CA ARG A 47 -7.53 22.53 -4.99
C ARG A 47 -6.82 22.08 -3.72
N PHE A 48 -7.57 21.60 -2.72
CA PHE A 48 -7.06 21.32 -1.37
C PHE A 48 -7.05 19.84 -1.02
N VAL A 49 -7.86 19.03 -1.69
CA VAL A 49 -7.86 17.58 -1.50
C VAL A 49 -7.21 16.95 -2.71
N SER A 50 -5.94 16.57 -2.57
CA SER A 50 -5.32 15.75 -3.60
C SER A 50 -6.13 14.46 -3.77
N LYS A 51 -6.88 14.34 -4.87
CA LYS A 51 -7.62 13.10 -5.23
C LYS A 51 -6.68 11.92 -5.50
N GLN A 52 -5.38 12.17 -5.51
CA GLN A 52 -4.39 11.13 -5.62
C GLN A 52 -4.07 10.64 -4.20
N LYS A 53 -4.68 9.51 -3.80
CA LYS A 53 -3.88 8.53 -3.05
C LYS A 53 -2.59 8.44 -3.86
N ARG A 54 -1.48 9.03 -3.38
CA ARG A 54 -0.25 9.16 -4.16
C ARG A 54 -0.01 7.80 -4.79
N LYS A 55 -0.05 7.74 -6.13
CA LYS A 55 0.22 6.50 -6.85
C LYS A 55 1.63 6.14 -6.43
N LYS A 56 1.77 5.07 -5.66
CA LYS A 56 3.09 4.65 -5.21
C LYS A 56 3.94 4.34 -6.43
N SER A 57 5.20 4.69 -6.35
CA SER A 57 6.17 4.56 -7.43
C SER A 57 7.00 3.30 -7.25
N SER A 58 7.61 2.83 -8.34
CA SER A 58 8.63 1.78 -8.27
C SER A 58 9.81 2.16 -7.38
N GLY A 59 10.15 3.45 -7.30
CA GLY A 59 11.19 3.97 -6.40
C GLY A 59 10.84 3.76 -4.92
N GLU A 60 9.58 3.98 -4.54
CA GLU A 60 9.11 3.69 -3.17
C GLU A 60 9.15 2.19 -2.89
N LEU A 61 8.78 1.34 -3.86
CA LEU A 61 8.90 -0.12 -3.71
C LEU A 61 10.34 -0.58 -3.48
N MET A 62 11.32 0.05 -4.13
CA MET A 62 12.75 -0.25 -3.95
C MET A 62 13.27 0.05 -2.54
N SER A 63 12.56 0.88 -1.77
CA SER A 63 12.87 1.15 -0.36
C SER A 63 12.16 0.18 0.59
N PHE A 64 11.30 -0.69 0.08
CA PHE A 64 10.50 -1.61 0.90
C PHE A 64 11.36 -2.79 1.34
N ALA A 65 11.61 -2.88 2.65
CA ALA A 65 12.48 -3.91 3.23
C ALA A 65 11.77 -4.74 4.31
N GLN A 66 12.29 -5.96 4.50
CA GLN A 66 11.95 -6.83 5.60
C GLN A 66 12.45 -6.20 6.90
N ARG A 67 11.55 -6.06 7.87
CA ARG A 67 11.85 -5.45 9.17
C ARG A 67 12.64 -6.42 10.05
N ASP A 68 13.29 -5.89 11.07
CA ASP A 68 13.98 -6.72 12.06
C ASP A 68 13.00 -7.68 12.74
N ARG A 69 13.39 -8.97 12.76
CA ARG A 69 12.59 -10.08 13.30
C ARG A 69 11.24 -10.32 12.58
N GLU A 70 11.02 -9.70 11.42
CA GLU A 70 9.84 -9.98 10.61
C GLU A 70 9.97 -11.36 9.92
N PRO A 71 9.01 -12.27 10.11
CA PRO A 71 8.99 -13.52 9.36
C PRO A 71 8.94 -13.28 7.86
N LEU A 72 9.63 -14.12 7.08
CA LEU A 72 9.66 -14.02 5.62
C LEU A 72 8.26 -13.98 5.00
N ARG A 73 7.32 -14.79 5.53
CA ARG A 73 5.91 -14.83 5.11
C ARG A 73 5.23 -13.46 5.20
N ASP A 74 5.45 -12.74 6.31
CA ASP A 74 4.79 -11.46 6.58
C ASP A 74 5.38 -10.37 5.70
N TYR A 75 6.70 -10.38 5.51
CA TYR A 75 7.39 -9.50 4.57
C TYR A 75 6.84 -9.68 3.15
N LEU A 76 6.79 -10.92 2.65
CA LEU A 76 6.30 -11.21 1.28
C LEU A 76 4.83 -10.81 1.11
N THR A 77 4.00 -11.01 2.13
CA THR A 77 2.60 -10.60 2.12
C THR A 77 2.48 -9.08 2.02
N ARG A 78 3.23 -8.34 2.85
CA ARG A 78 3.28 -6.87 2.78
C ARG A 78 3.82 -6.37 1.45
N PHE A 79 4.89 -6.96 0.94
CA PHE A 79 5.50 -6.58 -0.33
C PHE A 79 4.51 -6.79 -1.48
N ASN A 80 3.83 -7.95 -1.52
CA ASN A 80 2.82 -8.23 -2.55
C ASN A 80 1.68 -7.20 -2.49
N ASN A 81 1.15 -6.93 -1.29
CA ASN A 81 0.11 -5.91 -1.09
C ASN A 81 0.57 -4.51 -1.51
N GLU A 82 1.84 -4.17 -1.33
CA GLU A 82 2.39 -2.89 -1.78
C GLU A 82 2.49 -2.85 -3.31
N SER A 83 2.99 -3.92 -3.93
CA SER A 83 3.20 -4.01 -5.37
C SER A 83 1.92 -3.82 -6.20
N ILE A 84 0.79 -4.36 -5.73
CA ILE A 84 -0.51 -4.22 -6.42
C ILE A 84 -1.04 -2.78 -6.43
N THR A 85 -0.51 -1.90 -5.57
CA THR A 85 -0.90 -0.49 -5.53
C THR A 85 -0.16 0.39 -6.55
N ILE A 86 0.87 -0.16 -7.21
CA ILE A 86 1.75 0.55 -8.13
C ILE A 86 1.29 0.27 -9.57
N PRO A 87 0.72 1.27 -10.28
CA PRO A 87 0.30 1.08 -11.66
C PRO A 87 1.51 0.92 -12.59
N ASN A 88 1.39 0.04 -13.60
CA ASN A 88 2.42 -0.22 -14.61
C ASN A 88 3.77 -0.69 -14.02
N LEU A 89 3.75 -1.36 -12.86
CA LEU A 89 4.94 -1.91 -12.24
C LEU A 89 5.60 -2.95 -13.15
N GLN A 90 6.85 -2.69 -13.53
CA GLN A 90 7.67 -3.63 -14.28
C GLN A 90 8.04 -4.82 -13.38
N GLN A 91 7.87 -6.03 -13.88
CA GLN A 91 7.98 -7.25 -13.07
C GLN A 91 9.43 -7.47 -12.59
N GLU A 92 10.40 -7.19 -13.44
CA GLU A 92 11.83 -7.29 -13.15
C GLU A 92 12.23 -6.31 -12.06
N VAL A 93 11.67 -5.09 -12.08
CA VAL A 93 11.89 -4.08 -11.03
C VAL A 93 11.28 -4.55 -9.71
N ALA A 94 10.12 -5.21 -9.75
CA ALA A 94 9.49 -5.76 -8.56
C ALA A 94 10.31 -6.92 -7.96
N VAL A 95 10.84 -7.82 -8.80
CA VAL A 95 11.74 -8.90 -8.36
C VAL A 95 13.02 -8.32 -7.75
N LEU A 96 13.63 -7.34 -8.40
CA LEU A 96 14.82 -6.66 -7.89
C LEU A 96 14.56 -5.99 -6.53
N ALA A 97 13.44 -5.26 -6.40
CA ALA A 97 13.03 -4.62 -5.16
C ALA A 97 12.80 -5.65 -4.04
N LEU A 98 12.09 -6.74 -4.35
CA LEU A 98 11.83 -7.82 -3.40
C LEU A 98 13.13 -8.45 -2.88
N MET A 99 14.06 -8.77 -3.79
CA MET A 99 15.35 -9.36 -3.44
C MET A 99 16.22 -8.38 -2.64
N ARG A 100 16.23 -7.10 -3.02
CA ARG A 100 16.98 -6.06 -2.31
C ARG A 100 16.46 -5.86 -0.88
N GLY A 101 15.14 -5.86 -0.69
CA GLY A 101 14.50 -5.65 0.60
C GLY A 101 14.54 -6.86 1.54
N MET A 102 14.76 -8.07 1.01
CA MET A 102 14.77 -9.30 1.81
C MET A 102 16.07 -9.44 2.62
N GLN A 103 15.95 -9.87 3.87
CA GLN A 103 17.12 -10.23 4.69
C GLN A 103 17.83 -11.48 4.14
N GLU A 104 19.10 -11.66 4.50
CA GLU A 104 19.87 -12.83 4.07
C GLU A 104 19.26 -14.12 4.64
N CYS A 105 18.88 -15.04 3.74
CA CYS A 105 18.34 -16.35 4.05
C CYS A 105 18.59 -17.33 2.90
N GLU A 106 18.40 -18.63 3.14
CA GLU A 106 18.59 -19.65 2.11
C GLU A 106 17.69 -19.44 0.89
N PHE A 107 16.47 -18.93 1.10
CA PHE A 107 15.58 -18.60 0.00
C PHE A 107 16.13 -17.46 -0.89
N LYS A 108 16.69 -16.40 -0.30
CA LYS A 108 17.31 -15.30 -1.06
C LYS A 108 18.50 -15.80 -1.89
N LYS A 109 19.34 -16.68 -1.32
CA LYS A 109 20.45 -17.34 -2.03
C LYS A 109 19.98 -18.25 -3.17
N TYR A 110 18.83 -18.91 -2.99
CA TYR A 110 18.21 -19.69 -4.06
C TYR A 110 17.75 -18.80 -5.22
N LEU A 111 17.07 -17.69 -4.91
CA LEU A 111 16.59 -16.74 -5.93
C LEU A 111 17.75 -16.15 -6.75
N SER A 112 18.88 -15.83 -6.12
CA SER A 112 20.03 -15.25 -6.81
C SER A 112 20.71 -16.19 -7.82
N ARG A 113 20.54 -17.51 -7.66
CA ARG A 113 21.12 -18.51 -8.58
C ARG A 113 20.25 -18.77 -9.80
N LYS A 114 18.93 -18.69 -9.65
CA LYS A 114 17.97 -19.15 -10.66
C LYS A 114 17.47 -18.06 -11.61
N SER A 115 17.70 -16.78 -11.27
CA SER A 115 17.33 -15.60 -12.06
C SER A 115 15.84 -15.56 -12.44
N TYR A 116 15.05 -14.77 -11.71
CA TYR A 116 13.62 -14.58 -11.97
C TYR A 116 13.36 -13.21 -12.59
N THR A 117 12.41 -13.15 -13.53
CA THR A 117 11.94 -11.89 -14.15
C THR A 117 10.49 -11.57 -13.82
N ASN A 118 9.75 -12.51 -13.23
CA ASN A 118 8.35 -12.37 -12.89
C ASN A 118 8.11 -12.46 -11.37
N LEU A 119 7.37 -11.49 -10.81
CA LEU A 119 7.09 -11.46 -9.36
C LEU A 119 6.19 -12.63 -8.92
N GLY A 120 5.21 -13.00 -9.75
CA GLY A 120 4.30 -14.11 -9.49
C GLY A 120 5.03 -15.44 -9.30
N ASP A 121 6.02 -15.72 -10.16
CA ASP A 121 6.84 -16.94 -10.07
C ASP A 121 7.66 -16.99 -8.78
N VAL A 122 8.21 -15.84 -8.36
CA VAL A 122 8.96 -15.72 -7.10
C VAL A 122 8.04 -15.96 -5.91
N LEU A 123 6.85 -15.35 -5.89
CA LEU A 123 5.87 -15.53 -4.81
C LEU A 123 5.32 -16.97 -4.77
N HIS A 124 5.14 -17.61 -5.91
CA HIS A 124 4.77 -19.03 -5.97
C HIS A 124 5.85 -19.91 -5.32
N LYS A 125 7.11 -19.72 -5.71
CA LYS A 125 8.22 -20.48 -5.12
C LYS A 125 8.44 -20.17 -3.64
N ALA A 126 8.19 -18.94 -3.22
CA ALA A 126 8.24 -18.58 -1.80
C ALA A 126 7.19 -19.35 -1.00
N ASN A 127 5.98 -19.50 -1.53
CA ASN A 127 4.93 -20.29 -0.86
C ASN A 127 5.32 -21.78 -0.74
N GLU A 128 5.94 -22.37 -1.77
CA GLU A 128 6.46 -23.74 -1.69
C GLU A 128 7.58 -23.88 -0.65
N TYR A 129 8.51 -22.93 -0.63
CA TYR A 129 9.61 -22.90 0.35
C TYR A 129 9.07 -22.82 1.78
N ILE A 130 8.14 -21.91 2.05
CA ILE A 130 7.58 -21.73 3.39
C ILE A 130 6.80 -22.98 3.83
N ARG A 131 5.99 -23.58 2.94
CA ARG A 131 5.28 -24.84 3.26
C ARG A 131 6.25 -25.97 3.58
N GLY A 132 7.36 -26.07 2.86
CA GLY A 132 8.42 -27.06 3.13
C GLY A 132 9.10 -26.83 4.49
N ASP A 133 9.43 -25.58 4.82
CA ASP A 133 10.06 -25.21 6.10
C ASP A 133 9.13 -25.45 7.30
N GLU A 134 7.84 -25.11 7.15
CA GLU A 134 6.81 -25.39 8.17
C GLU A 134 6.67 -26.90 8.44
N MET A 135 6.66 -27.73 7.38
CA MET A 135 6.61 -29.19 7.52
C MET A 135 7.83 -29.74 8.26
N MET A 136 9.04 -29.29 7.91
CA MET A 136 10.28 -29.71 8.58
C MET A 136 10.28 -29.36 10.07
N LYS A 137 9.77 -28.18 10.44
CA LYS A 137 9.65 -27.76 11.85
C LYS A 137 8.68 -28.64 12.63
N ILE A 138 7.52 -29.00 12.05
CA ILE A 138 6.56 -29.91 12.67
C ILE A 138 7.17 -31.29 12.89
N SER A 139 7.85 -31.84 11.88
CA SER A 139 8.52 -33.15 12.00
C SER A 139 9.57 -33.17 13.10
N ASN A 140 10.39 -32.12 13.23
CA ASN A 140 11.40 -32.03 14.29
C ASN A 140 10.79 -31.95 15.70
N VAL A 141 9.64 -31.27 15.85
CA VAL A 141 8.90 -31.22 17.13
C VAL A 141 8.32 -32.59 17.49
N VAL A 142 7.70 -33.28 16.53
CA VAL A 142 7.13 -34.63 16.78
C VAL A 142 8.21 -35.63 17.18
N VAL A 143 9.37 -35.60 16.52
CA VAL A 143 10.51 -36.47 16.86
C VAL A 143 11.06 -36.16 18.27
N ALA A 144 11.12 -34.89 18.68
CA ALA A 144 11.58 -34.51 20.01
C ALA A 144 10.62 -34.95 21.14
N THR A 145 9.32 -35.08 20.87
CA THR A 145 8.32 -35.50 21.85
C THR A 145 8.11 -37.02 21.95
N GLY A 146 8.63 -37.80 21.00
CA GLY A 146 8.39 -39.25 20.89
C GLY A 146 9.41 -40.16 21.58
N GLY A 147 10.40 -39.62 22.28
CA GLY A 147 11.53 -40.39 22.81
C GLY A 147 11.66 -40.35 24.33
N ASN A 148 10.70 -40.90 25.08
CA ASN A 148 10.97 -41.38 26.44
C ASN A 148 9.90 -42.39 26.90
N VAL A 149 10.11 -43.68 26.59
CA VAL A 149 9.58 -44.79 27.40
C VAL A 149 10.68 -45.83 27.50
N GLY A 150 11.47 -45.72 28.56
CA GLY A 150 12.32 -46.77 29.11
C GLY A 150 11.80 -47.13 30.49
#